data_AF-A0A7S3TSB4-F1
#
_entry.id   AF-A0A7S3TSB4-F1
#
_cell.length_a   1.000
_cell.length_b   1.000
_cell.length_c   1.000
_cell.angle_alpha   90.00
_cell.angle_beta   90.00
_cell.angle_gamma   90.00
#
_symmetry.space_group_name_H-M   'P 1'
#
loop_
_entity.id
_entity.type
_entity.pdbx_description
1 polymer ?
#
loop_
_entity_poly.entity_id
_entity_poly.type
_entity_poly.pdbx_seq_one_letter_code
_entity_poly.pdbx_strand_id
1 'polypeptide(L)'
;MRRYEIMEIKHGRSAMLGFVHILAIHAGVRLPGYLSQAAGLKFADMPVGCFASLEATPTAGWLQIMIVTAMAETGAGNVPDLPGPSGLAGGPTGLVKAGLLGQPQTADKAPGDIGGEIWQRYADPEERAFKLNAERNNGRAAMLGVTG
;
A
#
# COMPACT_ATOMS: atom_id res chain seq x y z
N MET A 1 5.36 12.82 -20.77
CA MET A 1 6.19 12.00 -19.85
C MET A 1 5.51 11.72 -18.50
N ARG A 2 4.74 12.66 -17.92
CA ARG A 2 4.02 12.54 -16.63
C ARG A 2 3.41 11.17 -16.30
N ARG A 3 2.73 10.52 -17.26
CA ARG A 3 2.10 9.20 -17.03
C ARG A 3 3.11 8.12 -16.66
N TYR A 4 4.29 8.11 -17.27
CA TYR A 4 5.31 7.09 -17.01
C TYR A 4 5.99 7.30 -15.66
N GLU A 5 6.19 8.56 -15.26
CA GLU A 5 6.72 8.90 -13.92
C GLU A 5 5.75 8.48 -12.82
N ILE A 6 4.44 8.71 -13.01
CA ILE A 6 3.42 8.25 -12.06
C ILE A 6 3.44 6.72 -11.96
N MET A 7 3.50 6.02 -13.10
CA MET A 7 3.54 4.55 -13.10
C MET A 7 4.81 4.02 -12.44
N GLU A 8 5.97 4.62 -12.70
CA GLU A 8 7.25 4.27 -12.09
C GLU A 8 7.20 4.39 -10.56
N ILE A 9 6.67 5.51 -10.04
CA ILE A 9 6.56 5.74 -8.59
C ILE A 9 5.58 4.75 -7.95
N LYS A 10 4.43 4.49 -8.58
CA LYS A 10 3.44 3.53 -8.05
C LYS A 10 4.00 2.10 -7.99
N HIS A 11 4.63 1.62 -9.07
CA HIS A 11 5.25 0.30 -9.08
C HIS A 11 6.44 0.21 -8.13
N GLY A 12 7.25 1.28 -8.05
CA GLY A 12 8.36 1.37 -7.11
C GLY A 12 7.90 1.26 -5.65
N ARG A 13 6.83 1.95 -5.24
CA ARG A 13 6.27 1.85 -3.88
C ARG A 13 5.76 0.45 -3.55
N SER A 14 4.99 -0.15 -4.46
CA SER A 14 4.52 -1.53 -4.30
C SER A 14 5.68 -2.53 -4.22
N ALA A 15 6.72 -2.35 -5.03
CA ALA A 15 7.91 -3.20 -5.00
C ALA A 15 8.73 -3.02 -3.72
N MET A 16 8.86 -1.80 -3.19
CA MET A 16 9.53 -1.56 -1.91
C MET A 16 8.86 -2.31 -0.75
N LEU A 17 7.52 -2.26 -0.66
CA LEU A 17 6.77 -3.01 0.35
C LEU A 17 6.86 -4.54 0.11
N GLY A 18 6.77 -4.98 -1.15
CA GLY A 18 6.91 -6.38 -1.52
C GLY A 18 8.27 -6.97 -1.17
N PHE A 19 9.36 -6.23 -1.43
CA PHE A 19 10.72 -6.67 -1.14
C PHE A 19 10.98 -6.80 0.37
N VAL A 20 10.59 -5.79 1.15
CA VAL A 20 10.70 -5.86 2.62
C VAL A 20 9.86 -7.01 3.18
N HIS A 21 8.68 -7.27 2.61
CA HIS A 21 7.86 -8.40 2.98
C HIS A 21 8.59 -9.73 2.73
N ILE A 22 9.12 -9.96 1.52
CA ILE A 22 9.88 -11.18 1.20
C ILE A 22 11.00 -11.42 2.23
N LEU A 23 11.79 -10.40 2.53
CA LEU A 23 12.87 -10.48 3.52
C LEU A 23 12.34 -10.85 4.92
N ALA A 24 11.26 -10.22 5.37
CA ALA A 24 10.69 -10.46 6.69
C ALA A 24 10.16 -11.90 6.84
N ILE A 25 9.45 -12.43 5.84
CA ILE A 25 8.88 -13.79 5.91
C ILE A 25 10.00 -14.84 5.83
N HIS A 26 11.02 -14.61 4.99
CA HIS A 26 12.19 -15.48 4.90
C HIS A 26 13.03 -15.46 6.18
N ALA A 27 13.06 -14.33 6.89
CA ALA A 27 13.66 -14.22 8.22
C ALA A 27 12.82 -14.91 9.33
N GLY A 28 11.66 -15.47 8.99
CA GLY A 28 10.77 -16.17 9.92
C GLY A 28 9.86 -15.25 10.74
N VAL A 29 9.80 -13.94 10.42
CA VAL A 29 8.92 -13.01 11.11
C VAL A 29 7.49 -13.25 10.64
N ARG A 30 6.66 -13.80 11.55
CA ARG A 30 5.24 -14.05 11.34
C ARG A 30 4.42 -13.28 12.37
N LEU A 31 3.26 -12.79 11.95
CA LEU A 31 2.32 -12.19 12.89
C LEU A 31 1.78 -13.27 13.84
N PRO A 32 1.66 -12.99 15.14
CA PRO A 32 1.04 -13.93 16.07
C PRO A 32 -0.48 -13.99 15.82
N GLY A 33 -1.05 -15.19 15.82
CA GLY A 33 -2.51 -15.41 15.78
C GLY A 33 -3.03 -16.08 14.51
N TYR A 34 -4.31 -15.85 14.24
CA TYR A 34 -5.06 -16.47 13.15
C TYR A 34 -5.25 -15.52 11.96
N LEU A 35 -4.96 -16.01 10.76
CA LEU A 35 -5.31 -15.35 9.50
C LEU A 35 -6.83 -15.35 9.29
N SER A 36 -7.48 -16.47 9.61
CA SER A 36 -8.93 -16.58 9.60
C SER A 36 -9.39 -17.51 10.71
N GLN A 37 -10.15 -16.97 11.66
CA GLN A 37 -10.73 -17.75 12.75
C GLN A 37 -11.78 -18.74 12.22
N ALA A 38 -12.52 -18.35 11.18
CA ALA A 38 -13.54 -19.20 10.55
C ALA A 38 -12.94 -20.39 9.79
N ALA A 39 -11.74 -20.24 9.22
CA ALA A 39 -11.02 -21.32 8.52
C ALA A 39 -9.98 -22.02 9.42
N GLY A 40 -9.81 -21.58 10.68
CA GLY A 40 -8.81 -22.13 11.60
C GLY A 40 -7.35 -21.94 11.19
N LEU A 41 -7.06 -21.03 10.23
CA LEU A 41 -5.73 -20.85 9.64
C LEU A 41 -4.88 -19.90 10.49
N LYS A 42 -3.68 -20.33 10.91
CA LYS A 42 -2.70 -19.47 11.59
C LYS A 42 -1.75 -18.81 10.62
N PHE A 43 -1.22 -17.65 11.01
CA PHE A 43 -0.16 -16.97 10.23
C PHE A 43 1.15 -17.77 10.18
N ALA A 44 1.38 -18.65 11.16
CA ALA A 44 2.52 -19.57 11.18
C ALA A 44 2.42 -20.66 10.10
N ASP A 45 1.20 -21.05 9.72
CA ASP A 45 0.95 -22.14 8.77
C ASP A 45 0.97 -21.68 7.31
N MET A 46 1.15 -20.38 7.07
CA MET A 46 1.24 -19.82 5.72
C MET A 46 2.58 -20.18 5.07
N PRO A 47 2.61 -20.75 3.86
CA PRO A 47 3.88 -21.03 3.18
C PRO A 47 4.62 -19.74 2.81
N VAL A 48 5.96 -19.82 2.70
CA VAL A 48 6.84 -18.66 2.40
C VAL A 48 6.88 -18.35 0.89
N GLY A 49 6.60 -19.34 0.04
CA GLY A 49 6.66 -19.19 -1.42
C GLY A 49 5.48 -18.37 -1.97
N CYS A 50 5.74 -17.54 -2.99
CA CYS A 50 4.75 -16.65 -3.60
C CYS A 50 3.49 -17.40 -4.07
N PHE A 51 3.63 -18.44 -4.90
CA PHE A 51 2.50 -19.20 -5.41
C PHE A 51 1.78 -20.01 -4.33
N ALA A 52 2.54 -20.62 -3.42
CA ALA A 52 1.96 -21.39 -2.33
C ALA A 52 1.16 -20.47 -1.37
N SER A 53 1.63 -19.26 -1.11
CA SER A 53 0.90 -18.28 -0.29
C SER A 53 -0.33 -17.75 -1.01
N LEU A 54 -0.27 -17.61 -2.34
CA LEU A 54 -1.41 -17.18 -3.16
C LEU A 54 -2.59 -18.15 -3.01
N GLU A 55 -2.31 -19.44 -3.12
CA GLU A 55 -3.31 -20.52 -3.03
C GLU A 55 -3.80 -20.76 -1.59
N ALA A 56 -2.94 -20.58 -0.59
CA ALA A 56 -3.30 -20.77 0.82
C ALA A 56 -4.21 -19.67 1.37
N THR A 57 -4.25 -18.49 0.73
CA THR A 57 -5.04 -17.36 1.21
C THR A 57 -6.53 -17.57 0.87
N PRO A 58 -7.46 -17.49 1.84
CA PRO A 58 -8.89 -17.67 1.57
C PRO A 58 -9.42 -16.65 0.55
N THR A 59 -10.32 -17.07 -0.36
CA THR A 59 -10.91 -16.20 -1.39
C THR A 59 -11.61 -14.97 -0.82
N ALA A 60 -12.22 -15.08 0.36
CA ALA A 60 -12.81 -13.95 1.06
C ALA A 60 -11.77 -12.89 1.47
N GLY A 61 -10.56 -13.32 1.85
CA GLY A 61 -9.44 -12.42 2.15
C GLY A 61 -8.93 -11.70 0.91
N TRP A 62 -8.83 -12.40 -0.22
CA TRP A 62 -8.53 -11.78 -1.53
C TRP A 62 -9.54 -10.72 -1.92
N LEU A 63 -10.84 -10.98 -1.73
CA LEU A 63 -11.89 -10.02 -2.00
C LEU A 63 -11.74 -8.75 -1.13
N GLN A 64 -11.41 -8.89 0.16
CA GLN A 64 -11.15 -7.76 1.04
C GLN A 64 -9.95 -6.92 0.56
N ILE A 65 -8.84 -7.56 0.18
CA ILE A 65 -7.65 -6.89 -0.35
C ILE A 65 -7.99 -6.12 -1.64
N MET A 66 -8.71 -6.74 -2.56
CA MET A 66 -9.11 -6.10 -3.82
C MET A 66 -10.03 -4.90 -3.61
N ILE A 67 -11.00 -5.00 -2.69
CA ILE A 67 -11.90 -3.88 -2.37
C ILE A 67 -11.13 -2.72 -1.74
N VAL A 68 -10.26 -2.99 -0.76
CA VAL A 68 -9.49 -1.94 -0.08
C VAL A 68 -8.54 -1.25 -1.05
N THR A 69 -7.82 -2.00 -1.88
CA THR A 69 -6.89 -1.44 -2.87
C THR A 69 -7.61 -0.68 -3.98
N ALA A 70 -8.76 -1.14 -4.46
CA ALA A 70 -9.59 -0.41 -5.41
C ALA A 70 -10.11 0.91 -4.82
N MET A 71 -10.56 0.90 -3.56
CA MET A 71 -11.01 2.11 -2.86
C MET A 71 -9.87 3.11 -2.65
N ALA A 72 -8.65 2.63 -2.37
CA ALA A 72 -7.46 3.47 -2.22
C ALA A 72 -7.02 4.09 -3.56
N GLU A 73 -7.01 3.32 -4.66
CA GLU A 73 -6.62 3.80 -5.99
C GLU A 73 -7.60 4.83 -6.57
N THR A 74 -8.90 4.63 -6.35
CA THR A 74 -9.95 5.53 -6.85
C THR A 74 -10.20 6.74 -5.94
N GLY A 75 -9.70 6.70 -4.71
CA GLY A 75 -10.06 7.68 -3.67
C GLY A 75 -11.49 7.54 -3.17
N ALA A 76 -12.21 6.46 -3.53
CA ALA A 76 -13.58 6.19 -3.08
C ALA A 76 -13.70 5.90 -1.58
N GLY A 77 -12.59 5.67 -0.87
CA GLY A 77 -12.55 5.67 0.59
C GLY A 77 -12.84 7.03 1.23
N ASN A 78 -12.81 8.12 0.45
CA ASN A 78 -13.08 9.50 0.89
C ASN A 78 -14.55 9.93 0.71
N VAL A 79 -15.45 8.98 0.43
CA VAL A 79 -16.89 9.28 0.27
C VAL A 79 -17.51 9.56 1.65
N PRO A 80 -18.22 10.68 1.83
CA PRO A 80 -18.83 11.08 3.11
C PRO A 80 -19.85 10.07 3.69
N ASP A 81 -20.40 9.19 2.84
CA ASP A 81 -21.59 8.39 3.14
C ASP A 81 -21.38 6.87 2.96
N LEU A 82 -20.14 6.37 3.04
CA LEU A 82 -19.92 4.91 2.96
C LEU A 82 -20.48 4.24 4.23
N PRO A 83 -21.46 3.32 4.13
CA PRO A 83 -21.99 2.62 5.30
C PRO A 83 -20.91 1.69 5.86
N GLY A 84 -20.35 2.06 7.02
CA GLY A 84 -19.31 1.30 7.72
C GLY A 84 -19.13 1.81 9.15
N PRO A 85 -18.54 1.01 10.06
CA PRO A 85 -18.32 1.42 11.44
C PRO A 85 -17.50 2.72 11.48
N SER A 86 -18.10 3.74 12.10
CA SER A 86 -17.56 5.10 12.21
C SER A 86 -16.23 5.09 12.95
N GLY A 87 -15.14 5.11 12.19
CA GLY A 87 -13.77 5.13 12.72
C GLY A 87 -12.71 4.77 11.68
N LEU A 88 -13.04 3.94 10.68
CA LEU A 88 -12.09 3.53 9.64
C LEU A 88 -12.51 3.88 8.21
N ALA A 89 -13.77 4.30 7.98
CA ALA A 89 -14.26 4.69 6.66
C ALA A 89 -15.18 5.92 6.75
N GLY A 90 -14.99 6.86 5.82
CA GLY A 90 -16.01 7.80 5.35
C GLY A 90 -16.52 8.94 6.24
N GLY A 91 -16.22 9.00 7.55
CA GLY A 91 -16.71 10.10 8.39
C GLY A 91 -15.94 11.43 8.20
N PRO A 92 -16.51 12.59 8.60
CA PRO A 92 -15.84 13.90 8.56
C PRO A 92 -14.53 13.98 9.38
N THR A 93 -14.22 12.94 10.15
CA THR A 93 -13.02 12.77 11.00
C THR A 93 -12.21 11.49 10.69
N GLY A 94 -12.48 10.78 9.59
CA GLY A 94 -11.85 9.48 9.31
C GLY A 94 -10.39 9.56 8.84
N LEU A 95 -9.55 8.64 9.30
CA LEU A 95 -8.13 8.47 8.91
C LEU A 95 -7.92 8.44 7.37
N VAL A 96 -8.92 7.96 6.64
CA VAL A 96 -8.91 7.88 5.17
C VAL A 96 -8.97 9.26 4.51
N LYS A 97 -9.82 10.18 5.00
CA LYS A 97 -9.91 11.57 4.51
C LYS A 97 -8.62 12.34 4.73
N ALA A 98 -7.92 12.04 5.82
CA ALA A 98 -6.63 12.63 6.16
C ALA A 98 -5.45 12.10 5.30
N GLY A 99 -5.70 11.13 4.39
CA GLY A 99 -4.71 10.64 3.43
C GLY A 99 -4.02 9.33 3.81
N LEU A 100 -4.52 8.59 4.80
CA LEU A 100 -3.93 7.31 5.22
C LEU A 100 -3.94 6.26 4.10
N LEU A 101 -4.98 6.23 3.26
CA LEU A 101 -5.10 5.34 2.10
C LEU A 101 -4.82 6.06 0.76
N GLY A 102 -4.34 7.30 0.81
CA GLY A 102 -4.07 8.10 -0.38
C GLY A 102 -5.28 8.86 -0.92
N GLN A 103 -4.99 9.97 -1.59
CA GLN A 103 -5.92 10.82 -2.32
C GLN A 103 -5.80 10.55 -3.83
N PRO A 104 -6.85 10.77 -4.64
CA PRO A 104 -6.76 10.54 -6.07
C PRO A 104 -5.68 11.43 -6.70
N GLN A 105 -4.95 10.85 -7.66
CA GLN A 105 -3.94 11.55 -8.47
C GLN A 105 -4.66 12.40 -9.52
N THR A 106 -4.99 13.65 -9.18
CA THR A 106 -5.61 14.59 -10.12
C THR A 106 -4.58 15.18 -11.08
N ALA A 107 -5.03 15.85 -12.15
CA ALA A 107 -4.14 16.46 -13.15
C ALA A 107 -3.24 17.56 -12.54
N ASP A 108 -3.73 18.22 -11.49
CA ASP A 108 -3.15 19.40 -10.86
C ASP A 108 -2.04 19.06 -9.84
N LYS A 109 -1.95 17.78 -9.44
CA LYS A 109 -0.97 17.31 -8.45
C LYS A 109 0.35 16.89 -9.11
N ALA A 110 1.44 17.04 -8.37
CA ALA A 110 2.73 16.50 -8.79
C ALA A 110 2.66 14.96 -8.90
N PRO A 111 3.44 14.32 -9.79
CA PRO A 111 3.52 12.86 -9.88
C PRO A 111 3.81 12.21 -8.52
N GLY A 112 2.95 11.27 -8.08
CA GLY A 112 3.12 10.53 -6.82
C GLY A 112 2.65 11.25 -5.55
N ASP A 113 2.08 12.45 -5.68
CA ASP A 113 1.53 13.23 -4.56
C ASP A 113 0.10 12.82 -4.21
N ILE A 114 -0.02 11.80 -3.37
CA ILE A 114 -1.30 11.23 -2.91
C ILE A 114 -1.46 11.30 -1.38
N GLY A 115 -0.46 11.78 -0.65
CA GLY A 115 -0.35 11.57 0.80
C GLY A 115 -1.24 12.39 1.73
N GLY A 116 -2.02 13.35 1.21
CA GLY A 116 -2.81 14.24 2.06
C GLY A 116 -1.97 14.98 3.12
N GLU A 117 -2.56 15.21 4.29
CA GLU A 117 -1.98 15.95 5.43
C GLU A 117 -1.20 15.05 6.40
N ILE A 118 -1.44 13.74 6.39
CA ILE A 118 -0.72 12.77 7.23
C ILE A 118 0.74 12.58 6.78
N TRP A 119 1.02 12.80 5.50
CA TRP A 119 2.36 12.55 4.95
C TRP A 119 3.29 13.73 5.18
N GLN A 120 4.54 13.44 5.59
CA GLN A 120 5.55 14.46 5.82
C GLN A 120 5.78 15.32 4.57
N ARG A 121 5.64 16.64 4.72
CA ARG A 121 5.90 17.63 3.68
C ARG A 121 7.18 18.39 3.99
N TYR A 122 8.08 18.44 3.01
CA TYR A 122 9.34 19.17 3.13
C TYR A 122 9.17 20.56 2.52
N ALA A 123 9.45 21.60 3.32
CA ALA A 123 9.37 22.99 2.89
C ALA A 123 10.60 23.41 2.06
N ASP A 124 11.77 22.88 2.40
CA ASP A 124 13.02 23.11 1.66
C ASP A 124 13.00 22.37 0.30
N PRO A 125 13.14 23.09 -0.84
CA PRO A 125 13.17 22.48 -2.17
C PRO A 125 14.33 21.49 -2.37
N GLU A 126 15.50 21.74 -1.77
CA GLU A 126 16.68 20.89 -1.96
C GLU A 126 16.51 19.55 -1.24
N GLU A 127 16.08 19.59 0.03
CA GLU A 127 15.75 18.38 0.79
C GLU A 127 14.65 17.56 0.08
N ARG A 128 13.58 18.24 -0.38
CA ARG A 128 12.49 17.58 -1.10
C ARG A 128 12.98 16.86 -2.36
N ALA A 129 13.82 17.51 -3.16
CA ALA A 129 14.37 16.93 -4.38
C ALA A 129 15.24 15.71 -4.06
N PHE A 130 16.08 15.80 -3.04
CA PHE A 130 16.91 14.67 -2.59
C PHE A 130 16.07 13.47 -2.15
N LYS A 131 15.07 13.68 -1.29
CA LYS A 131 14.21 12.61 -0.77
C LYS A 131 13.37 11.94 -1.87
N LEU A 132 12.83 12.72 -2.81
CA LEU A 132 12.08 12.18 -3.96
C LEU A 132 12.98 11.37 -4.89
N ASN A 133 14.22 11.80 -5.10
CA ASN A 133 15.19 11.03 -5.90
C ASN A 133 15.61 9.74 -5.20
N ALA A 134 15.80 9.77 -3.88
CA ALA A 134 16.07 8.59 -3.08
C ALA A 134 14.91 7.58 -3.16
N GLU A 135 13.67 8.05 -3.05
CA GLU A 135 12.48 7.22 -3.21
C GLU A 135 12.42 6.53 -4.57
N ARG A 136 12.66 7.27 -5.66
CA ARG A 136 12.66 6.69 -7.03
C ARG A 136 13.75 5.64 -7.20
N ASN A 137 14.97 5.92 -6.73
CA ASN A 137 16.08 4.99 -6.86
C ASN A 137 15.87 3.72 -6.03
N ASN A 138 15.34 3.85 -4.81
CA ASN A 138 14.96 2.70 -3.98
C ASN A 138 13.83 1.90 -4.63
N GLY A 139 12.83 2.56 -5.21
CA GLY A 139 11.77 1.91 -5.97
C GLY A 139 12.29 1.10 -7.16
N ARG A 140 13.24 1.66 -7.93
CA ARG A 140 13.91 0.95 -9.04
C ARG A 140 14.69 -0.26 -8.58
N ALA A 141 15.46 -0.12 -7.49
CA ALA A 141 16.23 -1.23 -6.92
C ALA A 141 15.30 -2.35 -6.41
N ALA A 142 14.22 -1.98 -5.71
CA ALA A 142 13.24 -2.94 -5.21
C ALA A 142 12.51 -3.67 -6.35
N MET A 143 12.20 -2.98 -7.46
CA MET A 143 11.59 -3.63 -8.63
C MET A 143 12.49 -4.73 -9.20
N LEU A 144 13.80 -4.51 -9.27
CA LEU A 144 14.76 -5.55 -9.67
C LEU A 144 14.88 -6.66 -8.61
N GLY A 145 14.90 -6.30 -7.33
CA GLY A 145 15.05 -7.23 -6.22
C GLY A 145 13.85 -8.15 -5.98
N VAL A 146 12.64 -7.77 -6.38
CA VAL A 146 11.45 -8.64 -6.33
C VAL A 146 11.40 -9.64 -7.48
N THR A 147 12.02 -9.31 -8.63
CA THR A 147 12.00 -10.15 -9.83
C THR A 147 13.22 -11.06 -9.98
N GLY A 148 14.31 -10.78 -9.26
CA GLY A 148 15.56 -11.56 -9.30
C GLY A 148 15.56 -12.69 -8.30
#